data_AF-A0A382C678-F1
#
_entry.id   AF-A0A382C678-F1
#
_cell.length_a   1.000
_cell.length_b   1.000
_cell.length_c   1.000
_cell.angle_alpha   90.00
_cell.angle_beta   90.00
_cell.angle_gamma   90.00
#
_symmetry.space_group_name_H-M   'P 1'
#
loop_
_entity.id
_entity.type
_entity.pdbx_description
1 polymer ?
#
loop_
_entity_poly.entity_id
_entity_poly.type
_entity_poly.pdbx_seq_one_letter_code
_entity_poly.pdbx_strand_id
1 'polypeptide(L)'
;MALPSYSTPGQRTFYYLYLFFCGTVFFFLIAPLVAIVPISFSKSPFMLFTEGMLAFPPDPEAWSFRWYRYMVGICTDKNLTTPCSNKWMVGTVNSFFIGFVSTFFATALGTLAALGLSRPHMP
;
A
#
# COMPACT_ATOMS: atom_id res chain seq x y z
N MET A 1 -17.70 18.87 6.18
CA MET A 1 -18.70 19.37 7.15
C MET A 1 -18.88 20.86 6.90
N ALA A 2 -20.11 21.37 6.83
CA ALA A 2 -20.34 22.81 6.67
C ALA A 2 -19.97 23.54 7.96
N LEU A 3 -19.19 24.62 7.86
CA LEU A 3 -18.83 25.46 9.01
C LEU A 3 -20.11 26.14 9.55
N PRO A 4 -20.35 26.15 10.87
CA PRO A 4 -21.51 26.83 11.46
C PRO A 4 -21.57 28.31 11.06
N SER A 5 -22.77 28.86 10.91
CA SER A 5 -23.00 30.23 10.42
C SER A 5 -22.34 31.30 11.31
N TYR A 6 -22.17 31.03 12.61
CA TYR A 6 -21.55 31.91 13.60
C TYR A 6 -20.01 31.84 13.66
N SER A 7 -19.35 31.07 12.78
CA SER A 7 -17.89 30.95 12.77
C SER A 7 -17.22 32.26 12.35
N THR A 8 -16.25 32.72 13.15
CA THR A 8 -15.47 33.93 12.84
C THR A 8 -14.57 33.66 11.61
N PRO A 9 -14.21 34.69 10.83
CA PRO A 9 -13.35 34.52 9.65
C PRO A 9 -12.02 33.83 9.98
N GLY A 10 -11.43 34.11 11.15
CA GLY A 10 -10.21 33.44 11.61
C GLY A 10 -10.40 31.93 11.85
N GLN A 11 -11.51 31.51 12.45
CA GLN A 11 -11.83 30.10 12.66
C GLN A 11 -12.02 29.35 11.34
N ARG A 12 -12.67 29.99 10.36
CA ARG A 12 -12.83 29.42 9.00
C ARG A 12 -11.48 29.23 8.32
N THR A 13 -10.61 30.23 8.36
CA THR A 13 -9.26 30.13 7.78
C THR A 13 -8.45 29.02 8.43
N PHE A 14 -8.45 28.93 9.77
CA PHE A 14 -7.72 27.87 10.47
C PHE A 14 -8.23 26.47 10.13
N TYR A 15 -9.56 26.31 9.99
CA TYR A 15 -10.15 25.03 9.58
C TYR A 15 -9.66 24.58 8.20
N TYR A 16 -9.68 25.47 7.20
CA TYR A 16 -9.19 25.12 5.86
C TYR A 16 -7.68 24.93 5.82
N LEU A 17 -6.90 25.72 6.58
CA LEU A 17 -5.46 25.51 6.73
C LEU A 17 -5.16 24.13 7.35
N TYR A 18 -5.90 23.74 8.38
CA TYR A 18 -5.77 22.41 8.99
C TYR A 18 -6.07 21.30 7.99
N LEU A 19 -7.18 21.39 7.25
CA LEU A 19 -7.51 20.39 6.22
C LEU A 19 -6.45 20.32 5.11
N PHE A 20 -5.97 21.47 4.65
CA PHE A 20 -4.91 21.55 3.64
C PHE A 20 -3.60 20.92 4.15
N PHE A 21 -3.23 21.20 5.40
CA PHE A 21 -2.08 20.59 6.04
C PHE A 21 -2.24 19.06 6.15
N CYS A 22 -3.37 18.57 6.68
CA CYS A 22 -3.65 17.14 6.73
C CYS A 22 -3.63 16.48 5.35
N GLY A 23 -4.21 17.13 4.34
CA GLY A 23 -4.18 16.65 2.96
C GLY A 23 -2.76 16.55 2.41
N THR A 24 -1.92 17.53 2.70
CA THR A 24 -0.50 17.55 2.28
C THR A 24 0.30 16.47 3.01
N VAL A 25 0.08 16.27 4.31
CA VAL A 25 0.71 15.19 5.09
C VAL A 25 0.30 13.82 4.54
N PHE A 26 -0.99 13.59 4.28
CA PHE A 26 -1.44 12.32 3.70
C PHE A 26 -0.89 12.10 2.29
N PHE A 27 -0.85 13.15 1.47
CA PHE A 27 -0.20 13.08 0.16
C PHE A 27 1.27 12.71 0.32
N PHE A 28 2.03 13.34 1.23
CA PHE A 28 3.43 13.02 1.48
C PHE A 28 3.63 11.56 1.92
N LEU A 29 2.77 11.03 2.78
CA LEU A 29 2.81 9.63 3.23
C LEU A 29 2.55 8.64 2.08
N ILE A 30 1.74 9.02 1.11
CA ILE A 30 1.35 8.18 -0.04
C ILE A 30 2.21 8.47 -1.28
N ALA A 31 2.92 9.60 -1.33
CA ALA A 31 3.71 10.09 -2.46
C ALA A 31 4.60 9.02 -3.12
N PRO A 32 5.36 8.17 -2.40
CA PRO A 32 6.17 7.13 -3.04
C PRO A 32 5.34 6.10 -3.82
N LEU A 33 4.09 5.84 -3.42
CA LEU A 33 3.20 4.92 -4.15
C LEU A 33 2.82 5.47 -5.52
N VAL A 34 2.75 6.79 -5.68
CA VAL A 34 2.45 7.44 -6.97
C VAL A 34 3.53 7.13 -8.01
N ALA A 35 4.78 6.91 -7.59
CA ALA A 35 5.86 6.50 -8.49
C ALA A 35 5.91 4.98 -8.70
N ILE A 36 5.71 4.20 -7.63
CA ILE A 36 5.82 2.73 -7.67
C ILE A 36 4.69 2.09 -8.48
N VAL A 37 3.46 2.60 -8.37
CA VAL A 37 2.29 2.02 -9.05
C VAL A 37 2.42 2.07 -10.58
N PRO A 38 2.79 3.20 -11.24
CA PRO A 38 3.04 3.19 -12.68
C PRO A 38 4.16 2.22 -13.11
N ILE A 39 5.25 2.16 -12.34
CA ILE A 39 6.41 1.30 -12.65
C ILE A 39 6.03 -0.19 -12.62
N SER A 40 5.07 -0.60 -11.77
CA SER A 40 4.63 -2.00 -11.71
C SER A 40 3.97 -2.48 -13.01
N PHE A 41 3.49 -1.56 -13.84
CA PHE A 41 2.96 -1.85 -15.17
C PHE A 41 4.01 -1.77 -16.29
N SER A 42 5.29 -1.61 -15.97
CA SER A 42 6.34 -1.55 -16.99
C SER A 42 6.53 -2.90 -17.72
N LYS A 43 6.70 -2.85 -19.04
CA LYS A 43 7.06 -4.02 -19.86
C LYS A 43 8.56 -4.36 -19.82
N SER A 44 9.40 -3.41 -19.40
CA SER A 44 10.85 -3.58 -19.33
C SER A 44 11.27 -4.66 -18.33
N PRO A 45 12.35 -5.44 -18.58
CA PRO A 45 12.87 -6.43 -17.63
C PRO A 45 13.26 -5.83 -16.27
N PHE A 46 13.62 -4.55 -16.26
CA PHE A 46 13.91 -3.77 -15.06
C PHE A 46 12.70 -2.88 -14.73
N MET A 47 12.37 -2.77 -13.44
CA MET A 47 11.29 -1.92 -12.92
C MET A 47 11.73 -0.44 -12.92
N LEU A 48 11.77 0.15 -14.12
CA LEU A 48 12.21 1.52 -14.38
C LEU A 48 11.14 2.23 -15.23
N PHE A 49 11.16 3.55 -15.22
CA PHE A 49 10.45 4.32 -16.24
C PHE A 49 11.16 4.20 -17.59
N THR A 50 10.46 3.68 -18.60
CA THR A 50 10.99 3.60 -19.98
C THR A 50 10.71 4.90 -20.72
N GLU A 51 11.46 5.15 -21.81
CA GLU A 51 11.25 6.33 -22.66
C GLU A 51 9.81 6.38 -23.20
N GLY A 52 9.24 5.23 -23.61
CA GLY A 52 7.85 5.15 -24.07
C GLY A 52 6.79 5.40 -22.99
N MET A 53 7.11 5.21 -21.70
CA MET A 53 6.20 5.59 -20.59
C MET A 53 6.22 7.10 -20.31
N LEU A 54 7.35 7.75 -20.57
CA LEU A 54 7.55 9.19 -20.35
C LEU A 54 7.26 10.05 -21.60
N ALA A 55 7.13 9.40 -22.77
CA ALA A 55 6.79 10.07 -24.02
C ALA A 55 5.43 10.78 -23.93
N PHE A 56 5.29 11.87 -24.68
CA PHE A 56 4.04 12.61 -24.81
C PHE A 56 3.67 12.66 -26.31
N PRO A 57 2.71 11.83 -26.78
CA PRO A 57 1.83 10.93 -26.02
C PRO A 57 2.53 9.63 -25.52
N PRO A 58 2.03 8.99 -24.44
CA PRO A 58 2.60 7.73 -23.93
C PRO A 58 2.38 6.58 -24.91
N ASP A 59 3.42 5.77 -25.14
CA ASP A 59 3.32 4.60 -25.99
C ASP A 59 2.51 3.48 -25.30
N PRO A 60 1.38 3.04 -25.87
CA PRO A 60 0.55 1.98 -25.25
C PRO A 60 1.32 0.67 -25.09
N GLU A 61 2.30 0.40 -25.96
CA GLU A 61 3.10 -0.82 -25.92
C GLU A 61 4.11 -0.88 -24.77
N ALA A 62 4.35 0.23 -24.07
CA ALA A 62 5.28 0.30 -22.94
C ALA A 62 4.65 -0.26 -21.64
N TRP A 63 3.32 -0.42 -21.59
CA TRP A 63 2.55 -0.86 -20.42
C TRP A 63 2.17 -2.35 -20.53
N SER A 64 2.24 -3.10 -19.43
CA SER A 64 1.95 -4.53 -19.37
C SER A 64 1.61 -5.02 -17.97
N PHE A 65 0.72 -6.02 -17.88
CA PHE A 65 0.40 -6.74 -16.64
C PHE A 65 1.34 -7.92 -16.33
N ARG A 66 2.48 -8.01 -17.02
CA ARG A 66 3.41 -9.15 -16.91
C ARG A 66 3.79 -9.47 -15.45
N TRP A 67 4.17 -8.45 -14.67
CA TRP A 67 4.59 -8.62 -13.28
C TRP A 67 3.48 -9.17 -12.38
N TYR A 68 2.25 -8.75 -12.61
CA TYR A 68 1.08 -9.28 -11.90
C TYR A 68 0.83 -10.75 -12.24
N ARG A 69 0.98 -11.14 -13.50
CA ARG A 69 0.88 -12.56 -13.91
C ARG A 69 1.98 -13.42 -13.28
N TYR A 70 3.20 -12.90 -13.19
CA TYR A 70 4.31 -13.61 -12.54
C TYR A 70 4.10 -13.78 -11.04
N MET A 71 3.47 -12.80 -10.37
CA MET A 71 3.11 -12.91 -8.96
C MET A 71 2.21 -14.12 -8.67
N VAL A 72 1.30 -14.44 -9.60
CA VAL A 72 0.37 -15.57 -9.49
C VAL A 72 0.88 -16.86 -10.16
N GLY A 73 2.13 -16.88 -10.62
CA GLY A 73 2.75 -18.05 -11.25
C GLY A 73 2.34 -18.31 -12.71
N ILE A 74 1.66 -17.36 -13.37
CA ILE A 74 1.26 -17.48 -14.77
C ILE A 74 2.40 -16.93 -15.66
N CYS A 75 3.19 -17.84 -16.23
CA CYS A 75 4.34 -17.49 -17.07
C CYS A 75 4.14 -18.02 -18.49
N THR A 76 3.34 -17.30 -19.27
CA THR A 76 2.97 -17.66 -20.66
C THR A 76 3.79 -16.88 -21.71
N ASP A 77 4.78 -16.07 -21.29
CA ASP A 77 5.54 -15.24 -22.22
C ASP A 77 6.54 -16.05 -23.04
N LYS A 78 6.53 -15.87 -24.37
CA LYS A 78 7.39 -16.60 -25.32
C LYS A 78 8.88 -16.27 -25.20
N ASN A 79 9.23 -15.10 -24.67
CA ASN A 79 10.60 -14.65 -24.41
C ASN A 79 10.79 -14.41 -22.90
N LEU A 80 11.14 -15.45 -22.16
CA LEU A 80 11.35 -15.36 -20.71
C LEU A 80 12.70 -14.68 -20.39
N THR A 81 12.66 -13.40 -20.06
CA THR A 81 13.86 -12.67 -19.56
C THR A 81 14.07 -12.82 -18.05
N THR A 82 13.11 -13.43 -17.35
CA THR A 82 13.09 -13.59 -15.89
C THR A 82 12.67 -15.02 -15.53
N PRO A 83 13.32 -15.67 -14.54
CA PRO A 83 12.96 -17.01 -14.13
C PRO A 83 11.56 -17.02 -13.50
N CYS A 84 10.66 -17.83 -14.07
CA CYS A 84 9.32 -18.02 -13.52
C CYS A 84 9.39 -18.80 -12.20
N SER A 85 8.74 -18.30 -11.14
CA SER A 85 8.68 -19.00 -9.86
C SER A 85 7.38 -18.72 -9.11
N ASN A 86 6.81 -19.78 -8.54
CA ASN A 86 5.63 -19.69 -7.66
C ASN A 86 5.96 -19.21 -6.23
N LYS A 87 7.23 -18.89 -5.95
CA LYS A 87 7.70 -18.47 -4.62
C LYS A 87 6.95 -17.24 -4.09
N TRP A 88 6.57 -16.30 -4.95
CA TRP A 88 5.80 -15.12 -4.55
C TRP A 88 4.39 -15.49 -4.06
N MET A 89 3.69 -16.34 -4.80
CA MET A 89 2.37 -16.83 -4.40
C MET A 89 2.44 -17.63 -3.09
N VAL A 90 3.38 -18.57 -2.98
CA VAL A 90 3.56 -19.39 -1.77
C VAL A 90 3.94 -18.51 -0.57
N GLY A 91 4.86 -17.56 -0.74
CA GLY A 91 5.23 -16.61 0.30
C GLY A 91 4.07 -15.74 0.77
N THR A 92 3.22 -15.30 -0.16
CA THR A 92 2.01 -14.52 0.13
C THR A 92 1.02 -15.34 0.96
N VAL A 93 0.71 -16.57 0.54
CA VAL A 93 -0.20 -17.47 1.27
C VAL A 93 0.33 -17.78 2.67
N ASN A 94 1.61 -18.12 2.79
CA ASN A 94 2.23 -18.39 4.08
C ASN A 94 2.19 -17.16 5.01
N SER A 95 2.44 -15.96 4.47
CA SER A 95 2.39 -14.72 5.25
C SER A 95 0.98 -14.42 5.74
N PHE A 96 -0.05 -14.64 4.92
CA PHE A 96 -1.44 -14.50 5.35
C PHE A 96 -1.80 -15.50 6.44
N PHE A 97 -1.43 -16.77 6.28
CA PHE A 97 -1.70 -17.79 7.28
C PHE A 97 -1.02 -17.48 8.62
N ILE A 98 0.29 -17.22 8.59
CA ILE A 98 1.07 -16.92 9.80
C ILE A 98 0.59 -15.61 10.44
N GLY A 99 0.36 -14.57 9.63
CA GLY A 99 -0.09 -13.26 10.12
C GLY A 99 -1.45 -13.33 10.80
N PHE A 100 -2.39 -14.10 10.25
CA PHE A 100 -3.71 -14.28 10.86
C PHE A 100 -3.63 -15.06 12.18
N VAL A 101 -2.94 -16.19 12.18
CA VAL A 101 -2.77 -17.04 13.38
C VAL A 101 -2.04 -16.28 14.48
N SER A 102 -0.95 -15.58 14.15
CA SER A 102 -0.18 -14.81 15.13
C SER A 102 -0.99 -13.66 15.72
N THR A 103 -1.76 -12.93 14.91
CA THR A 103 -2.64 -11.84 15.37
C THR A 103 -3.67 -12.36 16.36
N PHE A 104 -4.30 -13.50 16.07
CA PHE A 104 -5.29 -14.11 16.96
C PHE A 104 -4.69 -14.42 18.34
N PHE A 105 -3.56 -15.14 18.38
CA PHE A 105 -2.91 -15.48 19.64
C PHE A 105 -2.36 -14.24 20.36
N ALA A 106 -1.73 -13.31 19.65
CA ALA A 106 -1.23 -12.07 20.23
C ALA A 106 -2.35 -11.24 20.88
N THR A 107 -3.50 -11.15 20.22
CA THR A 107 -4.66 -10.41 20.74
C THR A 107 -5.24 -11.10 21.96
N ALA A 108 -5.43 -12.43 21.91
CA ALA A 108 -5.99 -13.20 23.03
C ALA A 108 -5.08 -13.13 24.27
N LEU A 109 -3.79 -13.44 24.11
CA LEU A 109 -2.82 -13.42 25.21
C LEU A 109 -2.58 -11.99 25.72
N GLY A 110 -2.48 -11.01 24.81
CA GLY A 110 -2.33 -9.61 25.18
C GLY A 110 -3.52 -9.08 25.99
N THR A 111 -4.74 -9.46 25.61
CA THR A 111 -5.96 -9.08 26.34
C THR A 111 -5.99 -9.73 27.73
N LEU A 112 -5.65 -11.02 27.83
CA LEU A 112 -5.57 -11.71 29.13
C LEU A 112 -4.52 -11.09 30.05
N ALA A 113 -3.34 -10.76 29.53
CA ALA A 113 -2.29 -10.09 30.28
C ALA A 113 -2.72 -8.69 30.75
N ALA A 114 -3.37 -7.91 29.89
CA ALA A 114 -3.89 -6.60 30.24
C ALA A 114 -4.95 -6.67 31.36
N LEU A 115 -5.83 -7.68 31.31
CA LEU A 115 -6.82 -7.92 32.38
C LEU A 115 -6.15 -8.28 33.71
N GLY A 116 -5.11 -9.13 33.68
CA GLY A 116 -4.34 -9.48 34.87
C GLY A 116 -3.69 -8.27 35.53
N LEU A 117 -2.95 -7.47 34.75
CA LEU A 117 -2.28 -6.25 35.25
C LEU A 117 -3.25 -5.16 35.73
N SER A 118 -4.47 -5.12 35.19
CA SER A 118 -5.47 -4.12 35.56
C SER A 118 -6.12 -4.36 36.92
N ARG A 119 -5.95 -5.54 37.53
CA ARG A 119 -6.63 -5.92 38.78
C ARG A 119 -5.67 -5.89 39.98
N PRO A 120 -5.87 -5.01 40.98
CA PRO A 120 -5.01 -4.92 42.16
C PRO A 120 -5.12 -6.11 43.14
N HIS A 121 -5.97 -7.11 42.85
CA HIS A 121 -6.21 -8.29 43.69
C HIS A 121 -5.99 -9.62 42.95
N MET A 122 -5.49 -9.59 41.71
CA MET A 122 -4.82 -10.76 41.14
C MET A 122 -3.34 -10.73 41.58
N PRO A 123 -2.66 -11.88 41.73
CA PRO A 123 -1.21 -11.88 41.92
C PRO A 123 -0.49 -11.23 40.72
#